data_AF-A0A920EQR5-F1
#
_entry.id   AF-A0A920EQR5-F1
#
_cell.length_a   1.000
_cell.length_b   1.000
_cell.length_c   1.000
_cell.angle_alpha   90.00
_cell.angle_beta   90.00
_cell.angle_gamma   90.00
#
_symmetry.space_group_name_H-M   'P 1'
#
loop_
_entity.id
_entity.type
_entity.pdbx_description
1 polymer ?
#
loop_
_entity_poly.entity_id
_entity_poly.type
_entity_poly.pdbx_seq_one_letter_code
_entity_poly.pdbx_strand_id
1 'polypeptide(L)'
;MKWREPKGSETSQTAHPKGFDDYDFRLGDILRGERATLGKSLLDVEKELKIKANYVAAIENCDPTVFESRVLLPVLLDHTHAILS
;
A
#
# COMPACT_ATOMS: atom_id res chain seq x y z
N MET A 1 11.29 41.27 -1.07
CA MET A 1 10.42 40.96 0.09
C MET A 1 10.35 39.44 0.23
N LYS A 2 10.59 38.92 1.44
CA LYS A 2 10.76 37.49 1.74
C LYS A 2 9.39 36.89 2.08
N TRP A 3 8.90 35.97 1.26
CA TRP A 3 7.65 35.25 1.52
C TRP A 3 7.82 34.32 2.73
N ARG A 4 6.84 34.32 3.63
CA ARG A 4 6.81 33.48 4.84
C ARG A 4 5.79 32.37 4.60
N GLU A 5 6.21 31.10 4.68
CA GLU A 5 5.30 29.95 4.55
C GLU A 5 4.27 29.92 5.69
N PRO A 6 2.97 29.77 5.40
CA PRO A 6 1.98 29.58 6.44
C PRO A 6 2.11 28.18 7.04
N LYS A 7 2.28 28.16 8.37
CA LYS A 7 2.18 26.97 9.21
C LYS A 7 0.77 26.39 9.07
N GLY A 8 0.67 25.09 8.81
CA GLY A 8 -0.60 24.36 8.83
C GLY A 8 -1.38 24.68 10.09
N SER A 9 -2.67 24.99 9.93
CA SER A 9 -3.57 25.21 11.05
C SER A 9 -4.81 24.35 10.87
N GLU A 10 -5.13 23.72 11.99
CA GLU A 10 -6.16 22.73 12.21
C GLU A 10 -7.57 23.27 11.92
N THR A 11 -8.44 22.36 11.48
CA THR A 11 -9.90 22.33 11.61
C THR A 11 -10.60 23.62 12.04
N SER A 12 -11.29 24.28 11.10
CA SER A 12 -12.65 24.89 11.24
C SER A 12 -12.92 25.91 10.14
N GLN A 13 -13.12 25.50 8.88
CA GLN A 13 -13.66 26.38 7.84
C GLN A 13 -14.55 25.55 6.92
N THR A 14 -15.76 26.05 6.66
CA THR A 14 -16.77 25.51 5.72
C THR A 14 -16.13 24.67 4.64
N ALA A 15 -16.32 23.34 4.71
CA ALA A 15 -15.73 22.41 3.77
C ALA A 15 -16.27 22.73 2.37
N HIS A 16 -15.51 23.54 1.62
CA HIS A 16 -15.72 23.67 0.19
C HIS A 16 -15.76 22.24 -0.35
N PRO A 17 -16.77 21.89 -1.17
CA PRO A 17 -16.85 20.54 -1.72
C PRO A 17 -15.53 20.28 -2.44
N LYS A 18 -14.82 19.25 -2.00
CA LYS A 18 -13.57 18.85 -2.64
C LYS A 18 -13.84 18.59 -4.11
N GLY A 19 -13.16 19.32 -4.97
CA GLY A 19 -13.18 19.09 -6.41
C GLY A 19 -12.54 17.74 -6.73
N PHE A 20 -12.67 17.30 -7.97
CA PHE A 20 -12.07 16.06 -8.43
C PHE A 20 -10.54 16.05 -8.25
N ASP A 21 -9.90 17.20 -8.44
CA ASP A 21 -8.44 17.37 -8.35
C ASP A 21 -7.91 17.45 -6.90
N ASP A 22 -8.80 17.49 -5.89
CA ASP A 22 -8.42 17.54 -4.47
C ASP A 22 -8.13 16.14 -3.88
N TYR A 23 -8.22 15.09 -4.69
CA TYR A 23 -8.00 13.70 -4.27
C TYR A 23 -6.68 13.14 -4.85
N ASP A 24 -5.80 12.67 -3.98
CA ASP A 24 -4.62 11.92 -4.38
C ASP A 24 -5.02 10.50 -4.81
N PHE A 25 -4.73 10.15 -6.07
CA PHE A 25 -4.89 8.78 -6.57
C PHE A 25 -3.77 7.89 -6.06
N ARG A 26 -4.11 6.86 -5.28
CA ARG A 26 -3.15 5.84 -4.86
C ARG A 26 -3.11 4.71 -5.88
N LEU A 27 -2.03 3.95 -5.87
CA LEU A 27 -1.88 2.78 -6.74
C LEU A 27 -3.07 1.81 -6.59
N GLY A 28 -3.58 1.61 -5.37
CA GLY A 28 -4.75 0.76 -5.13
C GLY A 28 -6.03 1.25 -5.81
N ASP A 29 -6.24 2.57 -5.89
CA ASP A 29 -7.40 3.17 -6.55
C ASP A 29 -7.33 2.95 -8.06
N ILE A 30 -6.13 3.11 -8.64
CA ILE A 30 -5.88 2.87 -10.06
C ILE A 30 -6.13 1.40 -10.40
N LEU A 31 -5.52 0.47 -9.66
CA LEU A 31 -5.63 -0.97 -9.95
C LEU A 31 -7.08 -1.48 -9.80
N ARG A 32 -7.79 -1.02 -8.75
CA ARG A 32 -9.20 -1.35 -8.57
C ARG A 32 -10.07 -0.76 -9.69
N GLY A 33 -9.77 0.47 -10.11
CA GLY A 33 -10.44 1.15 -11.21
C GLY A 33 -10.28 0.42 -12.55
N GLU A 34 -9.06 0.00 -12.89
CA GLU A 34 -8.79 -0.79 -14.10
C GLU A 34 -9.53 -2.12 -14.07
N ARG A 35 -9.45 -2.85 -12.93
CA ARG A 35 -10.15 -4.13 -12.79
C ARG A 35 -11.67 -3.98 -12.93
N ALA A 36 -12.25 -2.95 -12.31
CA ALA A 36 -13.67 -2.64 -12.42
C ALA A 36 -14.07 -2.24 -13.86
N THR A 37 -13.24 -1.44 -14.53
CA THR A 37 -13.47 -1.01 -15.93
C THR A 37 -13.44 -2.19 -16.89
N LEU A 38 -12.56 -3.17 -16.65
CA LEU A 38 -12.48 -4.41 -17.42
C LEU A 38 -13.52 -5.46 -16.99
N GLY A 39 -14.34 -5.17 -15.96
CA GLY A 39 -15.37 -6.08 -15.48
C GLY A 39 -14.84 -7.38 -14.86
N LYS A 40 -13.59 -7.40 -14.39
CA LYS A 40 -12.93 -8.62 -13.89
C LYS A 40 -13.10 -8.81 -12.38
N SER A 41 -13.28 -10.05 -11.95
CA SER A 41 -13.20 -10.40 -10.52
C SER A 41 -11.75 -10.57 -10.08
N LEU A 42 -11.50 -10.56 -8.77
CA LEU A 42 -10.17 -10.88 -8.22
C LEU A 42 -9.72 -12.31 -8.59
N LEU A 43 -10.67 -13.25 -8.74
CA LEU A 43 -10.38 -14.62 -9.16
C LEU A 43 -9.96 -14.71 -10.63
N ASP A 44 -10.51 -13.84 -11.48
CA ASP A 44 -10.10 -13.76 -12.89
C ASP A 44 -8.68 -13.20 -12.99
N VAL A 45 -8.40 -12.15 -12.23
CA VAL A 45 -7.05 -11.57 -12.12
C VAL A 45 -6.04 -12.59 -11.57
N GLU A 46 -6.43 -13.41 -10.58
CA GLU A 46 -5.58 -14.49 -10.06
C GLU A 46 -5.24 -15.53 -11.14
N LYS A 47 -6.21 -15.93 -11.96
CA LYS A 47 -5.98 -16.90 -13.05
C LYS A 47 -5.08 -16.36 -14.14
N GLU A 48 -5.20 -15.07 -14.47
CA GLU A 48 -4.42 -14.40 -15.52
C GLU A 48 -2.98 -14.14 -15.08
N LEU A 49 -2.81 -13.54 -13.89
CA LEU A 49 -1.49 -13.13 -13.39
C LEU A 49 -0.75 -14.22 -12.62
N LYS A 50 -1.44 -15.30 -12.24
CA LYS A 50 -0.91 -16.37 -11.38
C LYS A 50 -0.46 -15.88 -9.99
N ILE A 51 -1.12 -14.83 -9.49
CA ILE A 51 -0.91 -14.27 -8.14
C ILE A 51 -2.19 -14.53 -7.34
N LYS A 52 -2.07 -15.05 -6.11
CA LYS A 52 -3.26 -15.32 -5.27
C LYS A 52 -4.11 -14.06 -5.13
N ALA A 53 -5.43 -14.19 -5.25
CA ALA A 53 -6.37 -13.07 -5.14
C ALA A 53 -6.20 -12.28 -3.83
N ASN A 54 -5.81 -12.95 -2.74
CA ASN A 54 -5.56 -12.31 -1.45
C ASN A 54 -4.44 -11.24 -1.54
N TYR A 55 -3.36 -11.51 -2.28
CA TYR A 55 -2.30 -10.53 -2.47
C TYR A 55 -2.73 -9.37 -3.37
N VAL A 56 -3.53 -9.65 -4.41
CA VAL A 56 -4.10 -8.60 -5.28
C VAL A 56 -4.97 -7.65 -4.45
N ALA A 57 -5.85 -8.21 -3.60
CA ALA A 57 -6.68 -7.42 -2.70
C ALA A 57 -5.86 -6.61 -1.69
N ALA A 58 -4.76 -7.17 -1.16
CA ALA A 58 -3.87 -6.46 -0.26
C ALA A 58 -3.23 -5.23 -0.94
N ILE A 59 -2.80 -5.36 -2.21
CA ILE A 59 -2.27 -4.24 -2.99
C ILE A 59 -3.36 -3.17 -3.23
N GLU A 60 -4.56 -3.59 -3.66
CA GLU A 60 -5.70 -2.68 -3.89
C GLU A 60 -6.15 -1.93 -2.64
N ASN A 61 -5.87 -2.46 -1.44
CA ASN A 61 -6.19 -1.84 -0.15
C ASN A 61 -4.98 -1.18 0.52
N CYS A 62 -3.80 -1.24 -0.08
CA CYS A 62 -2.54 -0.80 0.52
C CYS A 62 -2.28 -1.41 1.91
N ASP A 63 -2.58 -2.70 2.08
CA ASP A 63 -2.36 -3.45 3.32
C ASP A 63 -1.04 -4.23 3.27
N PRO A 64 0.05 -3.74 3.90
CA PRO A 64 1.33 -4.42 3.89
C PRO A 64 1.38 -5.63 4.84
N THR A 65 0.39 -5.80 5.72
CA THR A 65 0.43 -6.83 6.78
C THR A 65 0.21 -8.24 6.24
N VAL A 66 -0.43 -8.35 5.06
CA VAL A 66 -0.69 -9.63 4.36
C VAL A 66 0.59 -10.23 3.78
N PHE A 67 1.64 -9.43 3.58
CA PHE A 67 2.91 -9.92 3.04
C PHE A 67 3.77 -10.47 4.18
N GLU A 68 4.00 -11.78 4.18
CA GLU A 68 5.01 -12.38 5.03
C GLU A 68 6.38 -11.81 4.63
N SER A 69 6.92 -10.89 5.43
CA SER A 69 8.31 -10.51 5.27
C SER A 69 9.14 -11.69 5.76
N ARG A 70 9.71 -12.46 4.82
CA ARG A 70 10.76 -13.41 5.14
C ARG A 70 11.96 -12.62 5.68
N VAL A 71 11.96 -12.37 6.98
CA VAL A 71 13.08 -11.80 7.71
C VAL A 71 14.19 -12.85 7.66
N LEU A 72 15.30 -12.54 6.99
CA LEU A 72 16.47 -13.41 6.81
C LEU A 72 17.30 -13.63 8.10
N LEU A 73 16.70 -13.54 9.29
CA LEU A 73 17.44 -13.59 10.55
C LEU A 73 17.95 -14.97 11.02
N PRO A 74 17.51 -16.16 10.56
CA PRO A 74 17.99 -17.38 11.19
C PRO A 74 19.34 -17.89 10.65
N VAL A 75 19.92 -17.31 9.58
CA VAL A 75 21.23 -17.77 9.07
C VAL A 75 22.41 -17.16 9.84
N LEU A 76 22.19 -16.11 10.65
CA LEU A 76 23.27 -15.45 11.38
C LEU A 76 23.44 -15.93 12.84
N LEU A 77 22.50 -16.70 13.40
CA LEU A 77 22.56 -17.16 14.79
C LEU A 77 23.14 -18.57 15.00
N ASP A 78 23.33 -19.37 13.96
CA ASP A 78 23.81 -20.76 14.13
C ASP A 78 25.32 -20.90 14.45
N HIS A 79 26.09 -19.80 14.44
CA HIS A 79 27.55 -19.85 14.64
C HIS A 79 28.05 -19.38 16.01
N THR A 80 27.17 -18.96 16.93
CA THR A 80 27.60 -18.40 18.23
C THR A 80 27.71 -19.43 19.37
N HIS A 81 27.29 -20.68 19.16
CA HIS A 81 27.36 -21.73 20.20
C HIS A 81 28.63 -22.60 20.15
N ALA A 82 29.53 -22.40 19.17
CA ALA A 82 30.71 -23.26 18.99
C ALA A 82 32.04 -22.71 19.54
N ILE A 83 32.07 -21.52 20.16
CA ILE A 83 33.34 -20.84 20.56
C ILE A 83 33.45 -20.60 22.09
N LEU A 84 32.53 -21.13 22.91
CA LEU A 84 32.57 -20.95 24.37
C LEU A 84 32.46 -22.25 25.19
N SER A 85 32.97 -23.37 24.69
CA SER A 85 33.18 -24.60 25.49
C SER A 85 34.61 -25.11 25.38
#